data_AF-A0AAW9IF41-F1
#
_entry.id   AF-A0AAW9IF41-F1
#
_cell.length_a   1.000
_cell.length_b   1.000
_cell.length_c   1.000
_cell.angle_alpha   90.00
_cell.angle_beta   90.00
_cell.angle_gamma   90.00
#
_symmetry.space_group_name_H-M   'P 1'
#
loop_
_entity.id
_entity.type
_entity.pdbx_description
1 polymer ?
#
loop_
_entity_poly.entity_id
_entity_poly.type
_entity_poly.pdbx_seq_one_letter_code
_entity_poly.pdbx_strand_id
1 'polypeptide(L)'
;FYHSTGIASGIVSRDGTILTITGWKDMCTKFHRVNPKSKLRCIESDIFMLEELKNKDVIINHKCKNGLIDIGTPIVLEGIFLATIFSGQIFFEKPDKEFFRMQAKKFGFDEDAYLKALDE
;
A
#
# COMPACT_ATOMS: atom_id res chain seq x y z
N PHE A 1 12.75 -9.70 -7.30
CA PHE A 1 12.65 -8.36 -6.70
C PHE A 1 12.53 -8.43 -5.18
N TYR A 2 11.39 -8.84 -4.62
CA TYR A 2 11.16 -8.90 -3.16
C TYR A 2 12.28 -9.60 -2.37
N HIS A 3 12.70 -10.81 -2.76
CA HIS A 3 13.77 -11.53 -2.04
C HIS A 3 15.11 -10.78 -1.98
N SER A 4 15.35 -9.85 -2.90
CA SER A 4 16.57 -9.06 -2.96
C SER A 4 16.46 -7.71 -2.25
N THR A 5 15.24 -7.14 -2.15
CA THR A 5 15.03 -5.77 -1.67
C THR A 5 14.20 -5.67 -0.40
N GLY A 6 13.42 -6.70 -0.06
CA GLY A 6 12.40 -6.65 0.98
C GLY A 6 11.16 -5.80 0.64
N ILE A 7 11.09 -5.23 -0.58
CA ILE A 7 10.00 -4.33 -0.99
C ILE A 7 8.88 -5.15 -1.64
N ALA A 8 7.66 -4.97 -1.12
CA ALA A 8 6.47 -5.63 -1.65
C ALA A 8 6.21 -5.17 -3.08
N SER A 9 5.70 -6.05 -3.93
CA SER A 9 5.34 -5.72 -5.31
C SER A 9 4.16 -6.55 -5.79
N GLY A 10 3.40 -6.02 -6.76
CA GLY A 10 2.24 -6.68 -7.32
C GLY A 10 1.73 -6.03 -8.58
N ILE A 11 0.76 -6.67 -9.23
CA ILE A 11 0.05 -6.11 -10.38
C ILE A 11 -1.43 -6.11 -10.05
N VAL A 12 -2.08 -4.99 -10.32
CA VAL A 12 -3.51 -4.78 -10.10
C VAL A 12 -4.14 -4.38 -11.43
N SER A 13 -5.22 -5.04 -11.84
CA SER A 13 -5.97 -4.70 -13.05
C SER A 13 -6.71 -3.37 -12.91
N ARG A 14 -7.27 -2.87 -14.02
CA ARG A 14 -7.96 -1.56 -14.05
C ARG A 14 -9.18 -1.46 -13.15
N ASP A 15 -9.82 -2.59 -12.83
CA ASP A 15 -10.98 -2.66 -11.95
C ASP A 15 -10.60 -2.83 -10.46
N GLY A 16 -9.30 -2.82 -10.15
CA GLY A 16 -8.79 -3.00 -8.79
C GLY A 16 -8.57 -4.46 -8.40
N THR A 17 -8.78 -5.44 -9.28
CA THR A 17 -8.49 -6.84 -8.98
C THR A 17 -6.98 -7.06 -8.85
N ILE A 18 -6.56 -7.66 -7.74
CA ILE A 18 -5.15 -8.03 -7.53
C ILE A 18 -4.85 -9.26 -8.40
N LEU A 19 -3.97 -9.10 -9.39
CA LEU A 19 -3.55 -10.18 -10.30
C LEU A 19 -2.37 -10.97 -9.72
N THR A 20 -1.44 -10.28 -9.08
CA THR A 20 -0.33 -10.90 -8.34
C THR A 20 0.14 -10.00 -7.22
N ILE A 21 0.67 -10.59 -6.16
CA ILE A 21 1.29 -9.87 -5.05
C ILE A 21 2.39 -10.73 -4.43
N THR A 22 3.47 -10.08 -4.01
CA THR A 22 4.61 -10.72 -3.34
C THR A 22 5.11 -9.80 -2.23
N GLY A 23 5.37 -10.38 -1.05
CA GLY A 23 5.99 -9.66 0.07
C GLY A 23 5.07 -8.69 0.81
N TRP A 24 3.76 -8.90 0.74
CA TRP A 24 2.77 -8.00 1.35
C TRP A 24 2.94 -7.93 2.88
N LYS A 25 3.18 -6.73 3.41
CA LYS A 25 3.54 -6.49 4.83
C LYS A 25 2.37 -6.71 5.78
N ASP A 26 2.68 -7.23 6.97
CA ASP A 26 1.70 -7.57 8.00
C ASP A 26 0.90 -6.36 8.48
N MET A 27 1.51 -5.16 8.53
CA MET A 27 0.80 -3.92 8.85
C MET A 27 -0.48 -3.75 8.00
N CYS A 28 -0.39 -4.04 6.71
CA CYS A 28 -1.53 -3.87 5.82
C CYS A 28 -2.46 -5.09 5.83
N THR A 29 -1.93 -6.30 5.82
CA THR A 29 -2.72 -7.54 5.67
C THR A 29 -3.38 -7.99 6.96
N LYS A 30 -2.74 -7.77 8.11
CA LYS A 30 -3.23 -8.20 9.44
C LYS A 30 -3.88 -7.08 10.24
N PHE A 31 -3.68 -5.81 9.87
CA PHE A 31 -4.27 -4.68 10.60
C PHE A 31 -5.08 -3.76 9.70
N HIS A 32 -4.47 -3.08 8.72
CA HIS A 32 -5.16 -2.00 8.00
C HIS A 32 -6.33 -2.46 7.15
N ARG A 33 -6.16 -3.54 6.36
CA ARG A 33 -7.20 -4.00 5.43
C ARG A 33 -8.25 -4.90 6.06
N VAL A 34 -7.99 -5.47 7.25
CA VAL A 34 -8.95 -6.32 7.97
C VAL A 34 -9.88 -5.51 8.87
N ASN A 35 -9.43 -4.36 9.39
CA ASN A 35 -10.27 -3.51 10.21
C ASN A 35 -11.16 -2.61 9.35
N PRO A 36 -12.50 -2.59 9.57
CA PRO A 36 -13.43 -1.87 8.72
C PRO A 36 -13.13 -0.38 8.56
N LYS A 37 -12.61 0.29 9.60
CA LYS A 37 -12.37 1.73 9.58
C LYS A 37 -11.07 2.09 8.88
N SER A 38 -9.96 1.38 9.17
CA SER A 38 -8.69 1.63 8.48
C SER A 38 -8.69 1.11 7.04
N LYS A 39 -9.53 0.11 6.72
CA LYS A 39 -9.69 -0.41 5.35
C LYS A 39 -10.20 0.67 4.40
N LEU A 40 -11.07 1.56 4.87
CA LEU A 40 -11.55 2.69 4.06
C LEU A 40 -10.42 3.59 3.59
N ARG A 41 -9.36 3.75 4.40
CA ARG A 41 -8.16 4.50 4.01
C ARG A 41 -7.33 3.76 2.97
N CYS A 42 -7.29 2.43 3.00
CA CYS A 42 -6.65 1.64 1.95
C CYS A 42 -7.42 1.78 0.64
N ILE A 43 -8.75 1.66 0.67
CA ILE A 43 -9.60 1.83 -0.52
C ILE A 43 -9.45 3.23 -1.10
N GLU A 44 -9.43 4.27 -0.27
CA GLU A 44 -9.19 5.64 -0.71
C GLU A 44 -7.83 5.78 -1.42
N SER A 45 -6.77 5.21 -0.85
CA SER A 45 -5.43 5.18 -1.46
C SER A 45 -5.42 4.44 -2.79
N ASP A 46 -6.07 3.26 -2.86
CA ASP A 46 -6.15 2.44 -4.07
C ASP A 46 -6.87 3.20 -5.20
N ILE A 47 -8.01 3.86 -4.89
CA ILE A 47 -8.77 4.68 -5.84
C ILE A 47 -7.94 5.87 -6.34
N PHE A 48 -7.31 6.60 -5.41
CA PHE A 48 -6.45 7.74 -5.77
C PHE A 48 -5.34 7.33 -6.73
N MET A 49 -4.64 6.23 -6.42
CA MET A 49 -3.54 5.73 -7.24
C MET A 49 -4.01 5.31 -8.64
N LEU A 50 -5.14 4.60 -8.73
CA LEU A 50 -5.67 4.15 -10.02
C LEU A 50 -6.12 5.32 -10.89
N GLU A 51 -6.79 6.33 -10.32
CA GLU A 51 -7.22 7.51 -11.07
C GLU A 51 -6.04 8.40 -11.49
N GLU A 52 -5.01 8.56 -10.65
CA GLU A 52 -3.82 9.34 -11.02
C GLU A 52 -2.99 8.70 -12.14
N LEU A 53 -2.95 7.36 -12.19
CA LEU A 53 -2.20 6.62 -13.22
C LEU A 53 -2.97 6.43 -14.53
N LYS A 54 -4.28 6.59 -14.48
CA LYS A 54 -5.16 6.36 -15.63
C LYS A 54 -4.77 7.29 -16.78
N ASN A 55 -4.35 6.68 -17.89
CA ASN A 55 -3.95 7.38 -19.12
C ASN A 55 -2.77 8.35 -18.96
N LYS A 56 -1.95 8.21 -17.92
CA LYS A 56 -0.72 9.01 -17.73
C LYS A 56 0.48 8.08 -17.75
N ASP A 57 1.52 8.41 -18.51
CA ASP A 57 2.79 7.69 -18.47
C ASP A 57 3.71 8.29 -17.39
N VAL A 58 3.33 8.08 -16.12
CA VAL A 58 4.02 8.66 -14.95
C VAL A 58 4.18 7.63 -13.85
N ILE A 59 5.24 7.79 -13.06
CA ILE A 59 5.42 7.08 -11.79
C ILE A 59 4.90 7.98 -10.69
N ILE A 60 4.01 7.45 -9.85
CA ILE A 60 3.53 8.16 -8.66
C ILE A 60 3.99 7.45 -7.41
N ASN A 61 4.32 8.23 -6.38
CA ASN A 61 4.40 7.74 -5.01
C ASN A 61 3.29 8.40 -4.18
N HIS A 62 2.75 7.67 -3.23
CA HIS A 62 1.66 8.14 -2.39
C HIS A 62 1.83 7.60 -0.98
N LYS A 63 1.86 8.51 0.00
CA LYS A 63 1.76 8.15 1.40
C LYS A 63 0.29 8.00 1.77
N CYS A 64 -0.14 6.76 1.98
CA CYS A 64 -1.52 6.49 2.37
C CYS A 64 -1.82 7.05 3.77
N LYS A 65 -3.10 7.22 4.10
CA LYS A 65 -3.54 7.70 5.43
C LYS A 65 -3.25 6.74 6.58
N ASN A 66 -2.78 5.52 6.29
CA ASN A 66 -2.29 4.58 7.30
C ASN A 66 -0.77 4.69 7.55
N GLY A 67 -0.06 5.51 6.76
CA GLY A 67 1.31 5.94 7.02
C GLY A 67 2.38 5.34 6.10
N LEU A 68 2.06 4.29 5.34
CA LEU A 68 3.00 3.65 4.41
C LEU A 68 2.99 4.35 3.05
N ILE A 69 4.09 4.22 2.33
CA ILE A 69 4.26 4.71 0.96
C ILE A 69 4.10 3.57 -0.03
N ASP A 70 3.21 3.77 -0.99
CA ASP A 70 3.06 2.94 -2.17
C ASP A 70 3.48 3.71 -3.42
N ILE A 71 4.04 3.00 -4.39
CA ILE A 71 4.53 3.48 -5.66
C ILE A 71 3.77 2.73 -6.74
N GLY A 72 3.31 3.46 -7.75
CA GLY A 72 2.55 2.90 -8.86
C GLY A 72 3.10 3.39 -10.20
N THR A 73 3.12 2.49 -11.17
CA THR A 73 3.40 2.81 -12.58
C THR A 73 2.42 2.04 -13.47
N PRO A 74 1.89 2.64 -14.55
CA PRO A 74 0.89 1.99 -15.37
C PRO A 74 1.56 1.02 -16.35
N ILE A 75 0.85 -0.05 -16.68
CA ILE A 75 1.12 -0.94 -17.81
C ILE A 75 0.21 -0.47 -18.95
N VAL A 76 0.83 0.06 -20.01
CA VAL A 76 0.13 0.57 -21.20
C VAL A 76 0.61 -0.20 -22.42
N LEU A 77 -0.33 -0.71 -23.22
CA LEU A 77 -0.05 -1.36 -24.50
C LEU A 77 -0.83 -0.63 -25.60
N GLU A 78 -0.13 -0.14 -26.63
CA GLU A 78 -0.74 0.60 -27.74
C GLU A 78 -1.64 1.76 -27.28
N GLY A 79 -1.24 2.47 -26.22
CA GLY A 79 -2.00 3.58 -25.64
C GLY A 79 -3.18 3.16 -24.75
N ILE A 80 -3.42 1.86 -24.59
CA ILE A 80 -4.47 1.32 -23.71
C ILE A 80 -3.88 1.01 -22.35
N PHE A 81 -4.38 1.67 -21.30
CA PHE A 81 -4.09 1.31 -19.91
C PHE A 81 -4.67 -0.09 -19.63
N LEU A 82 -3.83 -1.03 -19.16
CA LEU A 82 -4.20 -2.42 -18.90
C LEU A 82 -4.20 -2.77 -17.40
N ALA A 83 -3.22 -2.27 -16.66
CA ALA A 83 -3.01 -2.59 -15.25
C ALA A 83 -2.02 -1.61 -14.62
N THR A 84 -1.84 -1.70 -13.31
CA THR A 84 -0.82 -0.95 -12.55
C THR A 84 0.14 -1.92 -11.89
N ILE A 85 1.44 -1.68 -12.06
CA ILE A 85 2.46 -2.28 -11.19
C ILE A 85 2.49 -1.47 -9.91
N PHE A 86 2.23 -2.13 -8.80
CA PHE A 86 2.39 -1.56 -7.46
C PHE A 86 3.69 -2.08 -6.83
N SER A 87 4.38 -1.20 -6.13
CA SER A 87 5.53 -1.53 -5.29
C SER A 87 5.51 -0.63 -4.06
N GLY A 88 5.95 -1.10 -2.91
CA GLY A 88 6.03 -0.23 -1.74
C GLY A 88 5.70 -0.95 -0.45
N GLN A 89 4.76 -0.36 0.31
CA GLN A 89 4.60 -0.59 1.74
C GLN A 89 5.90 -0.32 2.51
N ILE A 90 6.50 0.81 2.18
CA ILE A 90 7.79 1.25 2.72
C ILE A 90 7.64 2.60 3.41
N PHE A 91 8.73 3.00 4.06
CA PHE A 91 8.93 4.34 4.58
C PHE A 91 10.21 4.91 3.97
N PHE A 92 10.16 6.14 3.45
CA PHE A 92 11.37 6.84 3.01
C PHE A 92 12.21 7.38 4.17
N GLU A 93 11.57 7.58 5.31
CA GLU A 93 12.17 8.03 6.56
C GLU A 93 11.78 7.06 7.68
N LYS A 94 12.45 7.14 8.83
CA LYS A 94 12.08 6.33 9.98
C LYS A 94 10.63 6.62 10.39
N PRO A 95 9.76 5.60 10.52
CA PRO A 95 8.37 5.82 10.88
C PRO A 95 8.22 6.42 12.28
N ASP A 96 7.27 7.34 12.43
CA ASP A 96 6.90 7.89 13.73
C ASP A 96 6.12 6.85 14.55
N LYS A 97 6.79 6.23 15.52
CA LYS A 97 6.17 5.21 16.38
C LYS A 97 4.98 5.74 17.18
N GLU A 98 4.96 7.01 17.58
CA GLU A 98 3.82 7.59 18.31
C GLU A 98 2.58 7.68 17.42
N PHE A 99 2.75 8.07 16.14
CA PHE A 99 1.65 8.01 15.16
C PHE A 99 1.06 6.60 15.08
N PHE A 100 1.89 5.56 15.05
CA PHE A 100 1.41 4.17 15.00
C PHE A 100 0.76 3.69 16.30
N ARG A 101 1.27 4.09 17.48
CA ARG A 101 0.59 3.85 18.77
C ARG A 101 -0.79 4.48 18.82
N MET A 102 -0.90 5.74 18.39
CA MET A 102 -2.19 6.43 18.30
C MET A 102 -3.14 5.75 17.33
N GLN A 103 -2.64 5.22 16.20
CA GLN A 103 -3.46 4.44 15.29
C GLN A 103 -3.94 3.12 15.90
N ALA A 104 -3.09 2.40 16.64
CA ALA A 104 -3.47 1.18 17.34
C ALA A 104 -4.64 1.45 18.29
N LYS A 105 -4.51 2.48 19.14
CA LYS A 105 -5.59 2.93 20.04
C LYS A 105 -6.85 3.34 19.29
N LYS A 106 -6.72 4.09 18.18
CA LYS A 106 -7.85 4.59 17.39
C LYS A 106 -8.65 3.46 16.74
N PHE A 107 -7.99 2.42 16.25
CA PHE A 107 -8.63 1.34 15.51
C PHE A 107 -8.84 0.07 16.34
N GLY A 108 -8.35 0.03 17.58
CA GLY A 108 -8.45 -1.12 18.47
C GLY A 108 -7.55 -2.27 18.05
N PHE A 109 -6.34 -1.97 17.56
CA PHE A 109 -5.34 -2.99 17.26
C PHE A 109 -4.64 -3.44 18.55
N ASP A 110 -4.17 -4.68 18.55
CA ASP A 110 -3.13 -5.12 19.49
C ASP A 110 -1.87 -4.28 19.21
N GLU A 111 -1.51 -3.41 20.15
CA GLU A 111 -0.41 -2.46 19.97
C GLU A 111 0.93 -3.17 19.79
N ASP A 112 1.22 -4.19 20.58
CA ASP A 112 2.50 -4.90 20.54
C ASP A 112 2.65 -5.66 19.21
N ALA A 113 1.60 -6.37 18.79
CA ALA A 113 1.60 -7.07 17.51
C ALA A 113 1.71 -6.08 16.33
N TYR A 114 1.05 -4.92 16.43
CA TYR A 114 1.06 -3.90 15.38
C TYR A 114 2.41 -3.19 15.26
N LEU A 115 3.04 -2.85 16.39
CA LEU A 115 4.37 -2.25 16.40
C LEU A 115 5.45 -3.26 16.01
N LYS A 116 5.27 -4.55 16.31
CA LYS A 116 6.13 -5.60 15.77
C LYS A 116 6.05 -5.66 14.24
N ALA A 117 4.84 -5.59 13.68
CA ALA A 117 4.65 -5.54 12.23
C ALA A 117 5.21 -4.27 11.58
N LEU A 118 5.31 -3.16 12.32
CA LEU A 118 5.96 -1.92 11.87
C LEU A 118 7.48 -2.07 11.70
N ASP A 119 8.12 -2.92 12.50
CA ASP A 119 9.57 -3.12 12.51
C ASP A 119 10.02 -4.23 11.52
N GLU A 120 9.12 -4.79 10.69
CA GLU A 120 9.39 -5.74 9.60
C GLU A 120 10.00 -5.10 8.35
#